data_AF-A0A7C4F018-F1
#
_entry.id   AF-A0A7C4F018-F1
#
_cell.length_a   1.000
_cell.length_b   1.000
_cell.length_c   1.000
_cell.angle_alpha   90.00
_cell.angle_beta   90.00
_cell.angle_gamma   90.00
#
_symmetry.space_group_name_H-M   'P 1'
#
loop_
_entity.id
_entity.type
_entity.pdbx_description
1 polymer ?
#
loop_
_entity_poly.entity_id
_entity_poly.type
_entity_poly.pdbx_seq_one_letter_code
_entity_poly.pdbx_strand_id
1 'polypeptide(L)'
;MLSLLPQGCTRIKTLYQGAEAVVDLCEWLGRLVVVKTRVAKGYRVRELDELIRRSRTVREASLLNSAKRAGVNTPFVYHVNPVRGWIIMSYVG
;
A
#
# COMPACT_ATOMS: atom_id res chain seq x y z
N MET A 1 16.83 -5.06 -9.01
CA MET A 1 16.16 -4.24 -7.97
C MET A 1 14.68 -4.20 -8.31
N LEU A 2 13.82 -4.92 -7.58
CA LEU A 2 12.37 -4.89 -7.86
C LEU A 2 11.86 -3.48 -7.57
N SER A 3 11.13 -2.87 -8.51
CA SER A 3 10.54 -1.55 -8.27
C SER A 3 9.64 -1.60 -7.04
N LEU A 4 9.80 -0.63 -6.13
CA LEU A 4 8.94 -0.49 -4.95
C LEU A 4 7.51 -0.08 -5.32
N LEU A 5 7.30 0.34 -6.57
CA LEU A 5 6.03 0.82 -7.07
C LEU A 5 5.37 -0.19 -8.02
N PRO A 6 4.03 -0.24 -8.02
CA PRO A 6 3.24 -0.96 -9.01
C PRO A 6 3.58 -0.55 -10.44
N GLN A 7 3.35 -1.47 -11.39
CA GLN A 7 3.48 -1.17 -12.81
C GLN A 7 2.50 -0.06 -13.23
N GLY A 8 2.95 0.82 -14.13
CA GLY A 8 2.18 1.97 -14.61
C GLY A 8 2.02 3.10 -13.59
N CYS A 9 2.77 3.05 -12.48
CA CYS A 9 2.72 4.04 -11.41
C CYS A 9 3.93 4.96 -11.46
N THR A 10 3.70 6.26 -11.67
CA THR A 10 4.74 7.28 -11.67
C THR A 10 4.74 7.99 -10.31
N ARG A 11 5.85 7.93 -9.56
CA ARG A 11 5.97 8.65 -8.29
C ARG A 11 6.06 10.16 -8.53
N ILE A 12 5.21 10.91 -7.84
CA ILE A 12 5.27 12.37 -7.77
C ILE A 12 6.16 12.75 -6.59
N LYS A 13 5.86 12.23 -5.39
CA LYS A 13 6.70 12.41 -4.19
C LYS A 13 6.43 11.33 -3.16
N THR A 14 7.38 11.08 -2.29
CA THR A 14 7.16 10.29 -1.07
C THR A 14 6.48 11.17 -0.03
N LEU A 15 5.31 10.75 0.45
CA LEU A 15 4.56 11.46 1.48
C LEU A 15 5.07 11.11 2.87
N TYR A 16 5.41 9.84 3.06
CA TYR A 16 5.84 9.34 4.36
C TYR A 16 6.73 8.10 4.21
N GLN A 17 7.78 8.03 5.02
CA GLN A 17 8.66 6.87 5.12
C GLN A 17 8.70 6.41 6.57
N GLY A 18 7.95 5.36 6.88
CA GLY A 18 7.92 4.76 8.20
C GLY A 18 8.82 3.53 8.29
N ALA A 19 8.89 2.97 9.50
CA ALA A 19 9.53 1.68 9.69
C ALA A 19 8.80 0.60 8.87
N GLU A 20 7.48 0.52 8.93
CA GLU A 20 6.76 -0.61 8.33
C GLU A 20 6.48 -0.47 6.83
N ALA A 21 6.25 0.75 6.36
CA ALA A 21 5.84 1.00 4.99
C ALA A 21 6.30 2.37 4.51
N VAL A 22 6.44 2.49 3.20
CA VAL A 22 6.59 3.74 2.47
C VAL A 22 5.24 4.11 1.87
N VAL A 23 4.89 5.38 1.92
CA VAL A 23 3.68 5.94 1.33
C VAL A 23 4.08 6.98 0.30
N ASP A 24 3.74 6.70 -0.95
CA ASP A 24 4.06 7.53 -2.09
C ASP A 24 2.80 8.14 -2.70
N LEU A 25 2.88 9.43 -3.06
CA LEU A 25 1.92 10.07 -3.95
C LEU A 25 2.35 9.78 -5.38
N CYS A 26 1.42 9.25 -6.17
CA CYS A 26 1.70 8.80 -7.52
C CYS A 26 0.59 9.18 -8.49
N GLU A 27 0.92 9.16 -9.78
CA GLU A 27 -0.05 9.05 -10.85
C GLU A 27 -0.15 7.58 -11.31
N TRP A 28 -1.37 7.04 -11.39
CA TRP A 28 -1.64 5.68 -11.84
C TRP A 28 -2.93 5.65 -12.65
N LEU A 29 -2.86 5.18 -13.90
CA LEU A 29 -3.99 5.15 -14.84
C LEU A 29 -4.68 6.53 -15.00
N GLY A 30 -3.89 7.61 -15.10
CA GLY A 30 -4.39 8.98 -15.22
C GLY A 30 -5.07 9.52 -13.95
N ARG A 31 -4.85 8.89 -12.79
CA ARG A 31 -5.42 9.30 -11.50
C ARG A 31 -4.34 9.59 -10.48
N LEU A 32 -4.57 10.62 -9.66
CA LEU A 32 -3.79 10.87 -8.47
C LEU A 32 -4.14 9.82 -7.40
N VAL A 33 -3.15 9.04 -6.96
CA VAL A 33 -3.32 7.95 -6.01
C VAL A 33 -2.24 7.98 -4.94
N VAL A 34 -2.52 7.30 -3.84
CA VAL A 34 -1.53 6.95 -2.82
C VAL A 34 -1.18 5.47 -2.98
N VAL A 35 0.11 5.18 -3.05
CA VAL A 35 0.64 3.82 -3.00
C VAL A 35 1.30 3.59 -1.66
N LYS A 36 0.79 2.62 -0.91
CA LYS A 36 1.43 2.13 0.31
C LYS A 36 2.16 0.83 0.02
N THR A 37 3.46 0.80 0.30
CA THR A 37 4.33 -0.36 0.07
C THR A 37 4.97 -0.82 1.38
N ARG A 38 4.68 -2.06 1.80
CA ARG A 38 5.38 -2.69 2.94
C ARG A 38 6.78 -3.14 2.54
N VAL A 39 7.78 -2.72 3.29
CA VAL A 39 9.20 -3.02 3.02
C VAL A 39 9.63 -4.27 3.80
N ALA A 40 10.47 -5.11 3.19
CA ALA A 40 11.02 -6.30 3.84
C ALA A 40 11.85 -5.92 5.07
N LYS A 41 11.79 -6.76 6.12
CA LYS A 41 12.58 -6.58 7.34
C LYS A 41 13.69 -7.60 7.44
N GLY A 42 14.93 -7.14 7.21
CA GLY A 42 16.12 -8.00 7.20
C GLY A 42 16.43 -8.69 8.52
N TYR A 43 15.86 -8.23 9.64
CA TYR A 43 15.97 -8.90 10.94
C TYR A 43 15.02 -10.10 11.10
N ARG A 44 14.09 -10.31 10.16
CA ARG A 44 13.13 -11.43 10.19
C ARG A 44 13.56 -12.52 9.22
N VAL A 45 13.26 -13.76 9.59
CA VAL A 45 13.29 -14.89 8.66
C VAL A 45 12.32 -14.61 7.51
N ARG A 46 12.75 -14.90 6.28
CA ARG A 46 12.07 -14.47 5.04
C ARG A 46 10.62 -14.93 4.98
N GLU A 47 10.37 -16.20 5.30
CA GLU A 47 9.05 -16.83 5.28
C GLU A 47 8.09 -16.11 6.25
N LEU A 48 8.60 -15.74 7.43
CA LEU A 48 7.83 -14.99 8.43
C LEU A 48 7.54 -13.55 7.97
N ASP A 49 8.52 -12.87 7.39
CA ASP A 49 8.31 -11.50 6.89
C ASP A 49 7.28 -11.45 5.75
N GLU A 50 7.36 -12.40 4.81
CA GLU A 50 6.41 -12.56 3.72
C GLU A 50 4.99 -12.80 4.25
N LEU A 51 4.82 -13.73 5.21
CA LEU A 51 3.54 -14.01 5.86
C LEU A 51 2.97 -12.78 6.58
N ILE A 52 3.79 -12.09 7.38
CA ILE A 52 3.37 -10.90 8.12
C ILE A 52 2.94 -9.80 7.15
N ARG A 53 3.75 -9.49 6.13
CA ARG A 53 3.44 -8.45 5.15
C ARG A 53 2.16 -8.77 4.40
N ARG A 54 2.00 -10.01 3.92
CA ARG A 54 0.79 -10.46 3.23
C ARG A 54 -0.45 -10.29 4.10
N SER A 55 -0.42 -10.84 5.32
CA SER A 55 -1.53 -10.79 6.27
C SER A 55 -1.93 -9.35 6.60
N ARG A 56 -0.94 -8.50 6.91
CA ARG A 56 -1.19 -7.08 7.22
C ARG A 56 -1.71 -6.29 6.02
N THR A 57 -1.25 -6.57 4.80
CA THR A 57 -1.76 -5.91 3.59
C THR A 57 -3.23 -6.28 3.33
N VAL A 58 -3.58 -7.56 3.44
CA VAL A 58 -4.98 -8.01 3.29
C VAL A 58 -5.88 -7.40 4.37
N ARG A 59 -5.44 -7.46 5.63
CA ARG A 59 -6.22 -6.95 6.76
C ARG A 59 -6.47 -5.44 6.64
N GLU A 60 -5.43 -4.68 6.29
CA GLU A 60 -5.56 -3.23 6.14
C GLU A 60 -6.54 -2.86 5.01
N ALA A 61 -6.40 -3.47 3.84
CA ALA A 61 -7.32 -3.21 2.72
C ALA A 61 -8.77 -3.60 3.06
N SER A 62 -8.97 -4.73 3.75
CA SER A 62 -10.30 -5.18 4.20
C SER A 62 -10.92 -4.20 5.19
N LEU A 63 -10.15 -3.71 6.16
CA LEU A 63 -10.62 -2.73 7.14
C LEU A 63 -10.95 -1.39 6.49
N LEU A 64 -10.10 -0.89 5.59
CA LEU A 64 -10.35 0.34 4.83
C LEU A 64 -11.66 0.25 4.04
N ASN A 65 -11.87 -0.85 3.31
CA ASN A 65 -13.08 -1.07 2.53
C ASN A 65 -14.33 -1.18 3.42
N SER A 66 -14.23 -1.90 4.54
CA SER A 66 -15.34 -2.06 5.48
C SER A 66 -15.72 -0.72 6.12
N ALA A 67 -14.74 0.07 6.57
CA ALA A 67 -14.95 1.41 7.11
C ALA A 67 -15.57 2.35 6.06
N LYS A 68 -15.10 2.30 4.82
CA LYS A 68 -15.65 3.09 3.71
C LYS A 68 -17.12 2.76 3.45
N ARG A 69 -17.47 1.46 3.41
CA ARG A 69 -18.85 0.97 3.26
C ARG A 69 -19.75 1.38 4.43
N ALA A 70 -19.19 1.54 5.62
CA ALA A 70 -19.88 2.04 6.79
C ALA A 70 -20.02 3.59 6.81
N GLY A 71 -19.58 4.29 5.76
CA GLY A 71 -19.67 5.75 5.65
C GLY A 71 -18.53 6.52 6.33
N VAL A 72 -17.51 5.83 6.84
CA VAL A 72 -16.33 6.50 7.42
C VAL A 72 -15.50 7.13 6.32
N ASN A 73 -14.96 8.33 6.57
CA ASN A 73 -14.06 9.01 5.66
C ASN A 73 -12.67 8.35 5.63
N THR A 74 -12.55 7.22 4.95
CA THR A 74 -11.29 6.51 4.69
C THR A 74 -10.94 6.54 3.20
N PRO A 75 -9.68 6.28 2.79
CA PRO A 75 -9.34 6.11 1.38
C PRO A 75 -10.15 4.99 0.70
N PHE A 76 -10.55 5.19 -0.56
CA PHE A 76 -11.08 4.13 -1.41
C PHE A 76 -9.94 3.26 -1.92
N VAL A 77 -10.04 1.94 -1.77
CA VAL A 77 -9.01 0.99 -2.22
C VAL A 77 -9.25 0.63 -3.68
N TYR A 78 -8.31 0.99 -4.57
CA TYR A 78 -8.39 0.67 -6.00
C TYR A 78 -7.78 -0.69 -6.32
N HIS A 79 -6.66 -1.04 -5.69
CA HIS A 79 -5.96 -2.28 -5.96
C HIS A 79 -5.16 -2.75 -4.73
N VAL A 80 -5.05 -4.06 -4.57
CA VAL A 80 -4.29 -4.69 -3.49
C VAL A 80 -3.43 -5.80 -4.07
N ASN A 81 -2.14 -5.79 -3.76
CA ASN A 81 -1.23 -6.89 -4.09
C ASN A 81 -0.58 -7.41 -2.79
N PRO A 82 -1.12 -8.48 -2.19
CA PRO A 82 -0.59 -9.03 -0.94
C PRO A 82 0.80 -9.64 -1.06
N VAL A 83 1.19 -10.13 -2.24
CA VAL A 83 2.52 -10.73 -2.47
C VAL A 83 3.60 -9.65 -2.48
N ARG A 84 3.31 -8.51 -3.11
CA ARG A 84 4.21 -7.35 -3.14
C ARG A 84 4.08 -6.46 -1.90
N GLY A 85 2.98 -6.59 -1.15
CA GLY A 85 2.66 -5.75 0.00
C GLY A 85 2.19 -4.35 -0.41
N TRP A 86 1.52 -4.23 -1.56
CA TRP A 86 1.01 -2.96 -2.09
C TRP A 86 -0.47 -2.76 -1.80
N ILE A 87 -0.84 -1.51 -1.51
CA ILE A 87 -2.21 -1.02 -1.56
C ILE A 87 -2.20 0.28 -2.35
N ILE A 88 -2.96 0.33 -3.45
CA ILE A 88 -3.22 1.54 -4.23
C ILE A 88 -4.58 2.07 -3.80
N MET A 89 -4.63 3.33 -3.35
CA MET A 89 -5.85 3.92 -2.79
C MET A 89 -6.00 5.39 -3.18
N SER A 90 -7.20 5.94 -3.00
CA SER A 90 -7.47 7.37 -3.23
C SER A 90 -6.60 8.25 -2.32
N TYR A 91 -6.08 9.35 -2.86
CA TYR A 91 -5.54 10.40 -2.03
C TYR A 91 -6.67 11.06 -1.22
N VAL A 92 -6.46 11.22 0.08
CA VAL A 92 -7.35 11.97 0.98
C VAL A 92 -6.50 13.11 1.53
N GLY A 93 -6.92 14.34 1.26
CA GLY A 93 -6.25 15.57 1.70
C GLY A 93 -6.90 16.18 2.93
#